data_AF-F0F4C2-F1
#
_entry.id   AF-F0F4C2-F1
#
_cell.length_a   1.000
_cell.length_b   1.000
_cell.length_c   1.000
_cell.angle_alpha   90.00
_cell.angle_beta   90.00
_cell.angle_gamma   90.00
#
_symmetry.space_group_name_H-M   'P 1'
#
loop_
_entity.id
_entity.type
_entity.pdbx_description
1 polymer ?
#
loop_
_entity_poly.entity_id
_entity_poly.type
_entity_poly.pdbx_seq_one_letter_code
_entity_poly.pdbx_strand_id
1 'polypeptide(L)'
;MATAAQRDFARSIYAAAQKATDIAPEFVTAQAILESGWGKSRIGKFNLFGITRGSNWKGHTVLILTHEYFNTPNRTFVAPEKIVSIAKCRTGNRWYYTVYRLFKDFDSLEECLQEHTRLLRKPGYADAWPYRHDAEEFARRICDNKGSKYATSPVYQQQMLQMIKTVRSICQ
;
A
#
# COMPACT_ATOMS: atom_id res chain seq x y z
N MET A 1 -13.18 4.75 19.55
CA MET A 1 -12.07 3.89 20.02
C MET A 1 -11.98 2.66 19.14
N ALA A 2 -10.79 2.06 18.97
CA ALA A 2 -10.60 0.85 18.17
C ALA A 2 -11.23 -0.39 18.85
N THR A 3 -11.87 -1.25 18.06
CA THR A 3 -12.44 -2.53 18.52
C THR A 3 -11.34 -3.50 18.96
N ALA A 4 -11.71 -4.60 19.62
CA ALA A 4 -10.74 -5.65 19.99
C ALA A 4 -10.04 -6.23 18.74
N ALA A 5 -10.81 -6.64 17.73
CA ALA A 5 -10.27 -7.16 16.47
C ALA A 5 -9.32 -6.18 15.76
N GLN A 6 -9.63 -4.88 15.79
CA GLN A 6 -8.74 -3.85 15.24
C GLN A 6 -7.43 -3.73 16.01
N ARG A 7 -7.48 -3.83 17.34
CA ARG A 7 -6.28 -3.82 18.19
C ARG A 7 -5.42 -5.06 17.95
N ASP A 8 -6.06 -6.23 17.83
CA ASP A 8 -5.36 -7.49 17.56
C ASP A 8 -4.69 -7.48 16.17
N PHE A 9 -5.40 -6.97 15.15
CA PHE A 9 -4.81 -6.76 13.83
C PHE A 9 -3.60 -5.83 13.91
N ALA A 10 -3.73 -4.65 14.52
CA ALA A 10 -2.63 -3.70 14.63
C ALA A 10 -1.40 -4.29 15.34
N ARG A 11 -1.61 -4.99 16.48
CA ARG A 11 -0.53 -5.65 17.23
C ARG A 11 0.14 -6.76 16.43
N SER A 12 -0.64 -7.56 15.70
CA SER A 12 -0.10 -8.62 14.83
C SER A 12 0.78 -8.05 13.72
N ILE A 13 0.36 -6.96 13.07
CA ILE A 13 1.18 -6.32 12.03
C ILE A 13 2.42 -5.67 12.66
N TYR A 14 2.28 -4.99 13.79
CA TYR A 14 3.39 -4.33 14.48
C TYR A 14 4.50 -5.32 14.84
N ALA A 15 4.13 -6.46 15.45
CA ALA A 15 5.06 -7.52 15.81
C ALA A 15 5.73 -8.16 14.58
N ALA A 16 5.01 -8.31 13.47
CA ALA A 16 5.58 -8.81 12.21
C ALA A 16 6.53 -7.77 11.58
N ALA A 17 6.18 -6.49 11.60
CA ALA A 17 6.99 -5.41 11.06
C ALA A 17 8.33 -5.29 11.79
N GLN A 18 8.35 -5.42 13.12
CA GLN A 18 9.59 -5.43 13.91
C GLN A 18 10.61 -6.49 13.46
N LYS A 19 10.15 -7.60 12.85
CA LYS A 19 11.00 -8.69 12.38
C LYS A 19 11.33 -8.58 10.89
N ALA A 20 10.36 -8.14 10.10
CA ALA A 20 10.40 -8.22 8.65
C ALA A 20 11.01 -7.00 7.95
N THR A 21 11.13 -5.86 8.63
CA THR A 21 11.52 -4.59 7.99
C THR A 21 12.44 -3.71 8.84
N ASP A 22 13.22 -2.87 8.17
CA ASP A 22 14.04 -1.79 8.75
C ASP A 22 13.29 -0.43 8.78
N ILE A 23 11.99 -0.41 8.46
CA ILE A 23 11.15 0.79 8.55
C ILE A 23 10.46 0.79 9.93
N ALA A 24 10.26 1.96 10.52
CA ALA A 24 9.56 2.14 11.78
C ALA A 24 8.24 1.32 11.80
N PRO A 25 8.07 0.39 12.77
CA PRO A 25 6.95 -0.56 12.77
C PRO A 25 5.59 0.13 12.90
N GLU A 26 5.51 1.28 13.58
CA GLU A 26 4.28 2.08 13.64
C GLU A 26 3.87 2.65 12.28
N PHE A 27 4.84 3.00 11.44
CA PHE A 27 4.60 3.50 10.09
C PHE A 27 4.04 2.39 9.20
N VAL A 28 4.70 1.23 9.19
CA VAL A 28 4.29 0.08 8.37
C VAL A 28 2.91 -0.43 8.80
N THR A 29 2.67 -0.49 10.11
CA THR A 29 1.36 -0.86 10.66
C THR A 29 0.29 0.16 10.29
N ALA A 30 0.60 1.46 10.35
CA ALA A 30 -0.33 2.51 9.95
C ALA A 30 -0.72 2.42 8.47
N GLN A 31 0.25 2.21 7.57
CA GLN A 31 -0.06 1.97 6.15
C GLN A 31 -0.90 0.70 5.99
N ALA A 32 -0.51 -0.41 6.61
CA ALA A 32 -1.26 -1.66 6.50
C ALA A 32 -2.72 -1.49 6.94
N ILE A 33 -2.98 -0.74 8.02
CA ILE A 33 -4.34 -0.43 8.47
C ILE A 33 -5.11 0.38 7.42
N LEU A 34 -4.52 1.43 6.85
CA LEU A 34 -5.19 2.27 5.87
C LEU A 34 -5.46 1.53 4.56
N GLU A 35 -4.46 0.81 4.03
CA GLU A 35 -4.59 0.13 2.73
C GLU A 35 -5.54 -1.07 2.79
N SER A 36 -5.58 -1.79 3.92
CA SER A 36 -6.45 -2.97 4.08
C SER A 36 -7.79 -2.66 4.76
N GLY A 37 -8.00 -1.42 5.21
CA GLY A 37 -9.17 -1.04 6.01
C GLY A 37 -9.28 -1.86 7.30
N TRP A 38 -8.20 -1.92 8.10
CA TRP A 38 -8.07 -2.78 9.28
C TRP A 38 -8.17 -4.28 8.96
N GLY A 39 -7.57 -4.71 7.85
CA GLY A 39 -7.50 -6.11 7.44
C GLY A 39 -8.75 -6.64 6.75
N LYS A 40 -9.78 -5.80 6.54
CA LYS A 40 -11.05 -6.15 5.88
C LYS A 40 -10.91 -6.43 4.40
N SER A 41 -9.94 -5.80 3.75
CA SER A 41 -9.62 -6.00 2.33
C SER A 41 -8.18 -6.45 2.19
N ARG A 42 -7.94 -7.44 1.33
CA ARG A 42 -6.60 -7.90 0.95
C ARG A 42 -6.69 -8.73 -0.33
N ILE A 43 -5.58 -8.82 -1.05
CA ILE A 43 -5.45 -9.75 -2.16
C ILE A 43 -4.80 -11.05 -1.66
N GLY A 44 -5.36 -12.19 -2.07
CA GLY A 44 -4.95 -13.49 -1.54
C GLY A 44 -5.07 -13.51 -0.01
N LYS A 45 -4.13 -14.20 0.64
CA LYS A 45 -4.14 -14.32 2.11
C LYS A 45 -3.41 -13.19 2.82
N PHE A 46 -2.35 -12.65 2.20
CA PHE A 46 -1.37 -11.80 2.89
C PHE A 46 -1.07 -10.47 2.21
N ASN A 47 -1.50 -10.21 0.97
CA ASN A 47 -1.20 -8.95 0.29
C ASN A 47 -2.11 -7.81 0.78
N LEU A 48 -1.70 -7.19 1.89
CA LEU A 48 -2.44 -6.12 2.57
C LEU A 48 -2.39 -4.77 1.84
N PHE A 49 -1.39 -4.56 0.99
CA PHE A 49 -1.16 -3.27 0.32
C PHE A 49 -1.61 -3.27 -1.16
N GLY A 50 -2.26 -4.34 -1.62
CA GLY A 50 -2.67 -4.46 -3.03
C GLY A 50 -1.49 -4.37 -4.01
N ILE A 51 -0.34 -4.96 -3.67
CA ILE A 51 0.87 -4.86 -4.49
C ILE A 51 0.67 -5.62 -5.80
N THR A 52 0.61 -4.88 -6.91
CA THR A 52 0.59 -5.46 -8.26
C THR A 52 1.92 -6.15 -8.57
N ARG A 53 1.88 -7.15 -9.47
CA ARG A 53 3.05 -7.95 -9.87
C ARG A 53 4.23 -7.07 -10.28
N GLY A 54 3.99 -6.07 -11.11
CA GLY A 54 5.06 -5.30 -11.76
C GLY A 54 5.89 -6.15 -12.72
N SER A 55 6.95 -5.60 -13.29
CA SER A 55 7.75 -6.28 -14.33
C SER A 55 8.70 -7.36 -13.79
N ASN A 56 9.22 -7.18 -12.58
CA ASN A 56 10.35 -7.98 -12.08
C ASN A 56 9.96 -9.09 -11.08
N TRP A 57 8.66 -9.32 -10.87
CA TRP A 57 8.20 -10.34 -9.94
C TRP A 57 8.16 -11.72 -10.57
N LYS A 58 8.77 -12.68 -9.87
CA LYS A 58 8.88 -14.09 -10.28
C LYS A 58 8.12 -15.06 -9.37
N GLY A 59 7.57 -14.58 -8.25
CA GLY A 59 6.81 -15.40 -7.31
C GLY A 59 5.35 -15.61 -7.75
N HIS A 60 4.54 -16.17 -6.85
CA HIS A 60 3.13 -16.43 -7.09
C HIS A 60 2.34 -15.16 -7.37
N THR A 61 1.31 -15.31 -8.22
CA THR A 61 0.43 -14.21 -8.58
C THR A 61 -1.00 -14.70 -8.69
N VAL A 62 -1.94 -13.83 -8.37
CA VAL A 62 -3.37 -14.05 -8.57
C VAL A 62 -3.93 -12.98 -9.49
N LEU A 63 -4.78 -13.38 -10.43
CA LEU A 63 -5.47 -12.49 -11.36
C LEU A 63 -6.80 -12.04 -10.74
N ILE A 64 -6.96 -10.75 -10.46
CA ILE A 64 -8.13 -10.19 -9.77
C ILE A 64 -8.77 -9.10 -10.61
N LEU A 65 -10.09 -9.07 -10.63
CA LEU A 65 -10.87 -7.94 -11.17
C LEU A 65 -10.77 -6.77 -10.20
N THR A 66 -10.21 -5.67 -10.64
CA THR A 66 -10.00 -4.45 -9.83
C THR A 66 -10.42 -3.20 -10.61
N HIS A 67 -10.43 -2.08 -9.91
CA HIS A 67 -10.80 -0.78 -10.44
C HIS A 67 -9.65 0.20 -10.30
N GLU A 68 -9.27 0.82 -11.43
CA GLU A 68 -8.10 1.69 -11.52
C GLU A 68 -8.49 3.05 -12.11
N TYR A 69 -7.80 4.11 -11.68
CA TYR A 69 -8.04 5.47 -12.18
C TYR A 69 -6.82 6.01 -12.94
N PHE A 70 -6.96 6.17 -14.26
CA PHE A 70 -5.91 6.71 -15.13
C PHE A 70 -6.29 8.06 -15.73
N ASN A 71 -5.31 8.85 -16.15
CA ASN A 71 -5.54 10.17 -16.77
C ASN A 71 -5.91 10.09 -18.27
N THR A 72 -5.90 8.89 -18.85
CA THR A 72 -6.13 8.65 -20.28
C THR A 72 -6.99 7.39 -20.48
N PRO A 73 -7.80 7.29 -21.55
CA PRO A 73 -8.54 6.08 -21.92
C PRO A 73 -7.70 5.07 -22.75
N ASN A 74 -6.45 5.40 -23.08
CA ASN A 74 -5.63 4.62 -24.03
C ASN A 74 -4.60 3.70 -23.33
N ARG A 75 -4.86 3.27 -22.10
CA ARG A 75 -3.95 2.30 -21.44
C ARG A 75 -4.04 0.95 -22.13
N THR A 76 -2.92 0.24 -22.16
CA THR A 76 -2.85 -1.14 -22.64
C THR A 76 -2.37 -2.05 -21.53
N PHE A 77 -2.82 -3.30 -21.57
CA PHE A 77 -2.40 -4.35 -20.66
C PHE A 77 -1.98 -5.56 -21.49
N VAL A 78 -0.97 -6.29 -21.01
CA VAL A 78 -0.49 -7.51 -21.65
C VAL A 78 -1.17 -8.70 -20.97
N ALA A 79 -1.61 -9.66 -21.77
CA ALA A 79 -2.24 -10.88 -21.25
C ALA A 79 -1.36 -11.55 -20.17
N PRO A 80 -1.96 -12.06 -19.08
CA PRO A 80 -3.41 -12.22 -18.86
C PRO A 80 -4.14 -10.98 -18.31
N GLU A 81 -3.43 -9.88 -18.02
CA GLU A 81 -4.08 -8.63 -17.63
C GLU A 81 -4.86 -8.05 -18.82
N LYS A 82 -6.06 -7.54 -18.55
CA LYS A 82 -6.93 -7.01 -19.62
C LYS A 82 -7.94 -6.00 -19.10
N ILE A 83 -8.37 -5.14 -20.01
CA ILE A 83 -9.47 -4.19 -19.78
C ILE A 83 -10.79 -4.93 -19.93
N VAL A 84 -11.68 -4.74 -18.97
CA VAL A 84 -13.08 -5.18 -19.03
C VAL A 84 -13.95 -4.01 -19.47
N SER A 85 -13.76 -2.82 -18.89
CA SER A 85 -14.48 -1.61 -19.30
C SER A 85 -13.71 -0.34 -18.95
N ILE A 86 -14.04 0.75 -19.65
CA ILE A 86 -13.52 2.10 -19.40
C ILE A 86 -14.70 3.07 -19.35
N ALA A 87 -14.75 3.92 -18.34
CA ALA A 87 -15.73 4.99 -18.20
C ALA A 87 -15.04 6.31 -17.84
N LYS A 88 -15.49 7.44 -18.39
CA LYS A 88 -15.00 8.76 -17.95
C LYS A 88 -15.60 9.07 -16.59
N CYS A 89 -14.78 9.53 -15.64
CA CYS A 89 -15.29 9.98 -14.34
C CYS A 89 -16.16 11.22 -14.54
N ARG A 90 -17.28 11.29 -13.80
CA ARG A 90 -18.20 12.45 -13.85
C ARG A 90 -17.53 13.74 -13.39
N THR A 91 -16.58 13.62 -12.46
CA THR A 91 -15.81 14.71 -11.88
C THR A 91 -14.32 14.46 -12.05
N GLY A 92 -13.56 15.52 -12.32
CA GLY A 92 -12.12 15.46 -12.57
C GLY A 92 -11.75 14.93 -13.97
N ASN A 93 -10.46 14.99 -14.29
CA ASN A 93 -9.92 14.53 -15.57
C ASN A 93 -9.29 13.14 -15.46
N ARG A 94 -10.09 12.16 -15.00
CA ARG A 94 -9.66 10.75 -14.85
C ARG A 94 -10.68 9.81 -15.50
N TRP A 95 -10.21 8.61 -15.80
CA TRP A 95 -10.93 7.52 -16.41
C TRP A 95 -10.94 6.35 -15.45
N TYR A 96 -12.11 5.81 -15.21
CA TYR A 96 -12.37 4.64 -14.37
C TYR A 96 -12.28 3.38 -15.22
N TYR A 97 -11.35 2.51 -14.87
CA TYR A 97 -11.11 1.26 -15.55
C TYR A 97 -11.57 0.11 -14.67
N THR A 98 -12.36 -0.79 -15.24
CA THR A 98 -12.53 -2.14 -14.68
C THR A 98 -11.56 -3.05 -15.41
N VAL A 99 -10.61 -3.65 -14.70
CA VAL A 99 -9.48 -4.39 -15.30
C VAL A 99 -9.17 -5.66 -14.51
N TYR A 100 -8.76 -6.71 -15.21
CA TYR A 100 -8.05 -7.82 -14.58
C TYR A 100 -6.58 -7.44 -14.42
N ARG A 101 -6.07 -7.52 -13.19
CA ARG A 101 -4.67 -7.22 -12.85
C ARG A 101 -4.04 -8.37 -12.09
N LEU A 102 -2.76 -8.59 -12.34
CA LEU A 102 -1.95 -9.53 -11.59
C LEU A 102 -1.45 -8.85 -10.33
N PHE A 103 -1.81 -9.44 -9.19
CA PHE A 103 -1.30 -9.06 -7.88
C PHE A 103 -0.34 -10.13 -7.39
N LYS A 104 0.61 -9.71 -6.55
CA LYS A 104 1.49 -10.66 -5.85
C LYS A 104 0.65 -11.45 -4.86
N ASP A 105 0.87 -12.75 -4.87
CA ASP A 105 0.35 -13.66 -3.86
C ASP A 105 1.54 -14.11 -3.02
N PHE A 106 1.48 -13.84 -1.72
CA PHE A 106 2.59 -14.08 -0.80
C PHE A 106 2.27 -15.33 0.03
N ASP A 107 3.29 -16.06 0.45
CA ASP A 107 3.12 -17.25 1.30
C ASP A 107 3.05 -16.90 2.79
N SER A 108 3.49 -15.68 3.14
CA SER A 108 3.44 -15.18 4.50
C SER A 108 3.22 -13.67 4.58
N LEU A 109 2.79 -13.20 5.76
CA LEU A 109 2.74 -11.78 6.07
C LEU A 109 4.14 -11.14 5.98
N GLU A 110 5.18 -11.84 6.44
CA GLU A 110 6.55 -11.34 6.43
C GLU A 110 7.04 -11.01 5.01
N GLU A 111 6.79 -11.89 4.04
CA GLU A 111 7.11 -11.63 2.63
C GLU A 111 6.37 -10.39 2.09
N CYS A 112 5.09 -10.23 2.44
CA CYS A 112 4.33 -9.04 2.06
C CYS A 112 4.96 -7.76 2.63
N LEU A 113 5.41 -7.78 3.89
CA LEU A 113 6.04 -6.63 4.54
C LEU A 113 7.44 -6.34 3.95
N GLN A 114 8.22 -7.37 3.66
CA GLN A 114 9.52 -7.25 2.99
C GLN A 114 9.37 -6.65 1.59
N GLU A 115 8.36 -7.10 0.83
CA GLU A 115 8.10 -6.58 -0.51
C GLU A 115 7.60 -5.13 -0.46
N HIS A 116 6.76 -4.78 0.52
CA HIS A 116 6.38 -3.40 0.79
C HIS A 116 7.61 -2.51 1.07
N THR A 117 8.53 -2.96 1.93
CA THR A 117 9.80 -2.27 2.18
C THR A 117 10.65 -2.14 0.93
N ARG A 118 10.72 -3.17 0.09
CA ARG A 118 11.45 -3.11 -1.19
C ARG A 118 10.87 -2.06 -2.13
N LEU A 119 9.55 -1.84 -2.14
CA LEU A 119 8.93 -0.77 -2.93
C LEU A 119 9.36 0.62 -2.45
N LEU A 120 9.42 0.82 -1.14
CA LEU A 120 9.83 2.09 -0.51
C LEU A 120 11.35 2.32 -0.54
N ARG A 121 12.13 1.34 -0.99
CA ARG A 121 13.58 1.46 -1.28
C ARG A 121 13.89 1.84 -2.73
N LYS A 122 12.90 1.93 -3.60
CA LYS A 122 13.13 2.30 -5.01
C LYS A 122 13.72 3.71 -5.12
N PRO A 123 14.45 4.03 -6.21
CA PRO A 123 15.07 5.34 -6.40
C PRO A 123 14.12 6.53 -6.24
N GLY A 124 12.84 6.34 -6.58
CA GLY A 124 11.81 7.35 -6.39
C GLY A 124 11.55 7.77 -4.94
N TYR A 125 11.95 6.97 -3.95
CA TYR A 125 11.81 7.29 -2.52
C TYR A 125 13.17 7.51 -1.83
N ALA A 126 14.24 7.71 -2.61
CA ALA A 126 15.59 7.85 -2.07
C ALA A 126 15.74 9.05 -1.12
N ASP A 127 14.98 10.12 -1.34
CA ASP A 127 14.93 11.31 -0.49
C ASP A 127 14.20 11.08 0.85
N ALA A 128 13.26 10.13 0.87
CA ALA A 128 12.53 9.72 2.06
C ALA A 128 13.29 8.67 2.88
N TRP A 129 14.00 7.74 2.21
CA TRP A 129 14.63 6.57 2.85
C TRP A 129 15.53 6.86 4.08
N PRO A 130 16.30 7.97 4.15
CA PRO A 130 17.07 8.31 5.34
C PRO A 130 16.21 8.43 6.62
N TYR A 131 14.93 8.77 6.46
CA TYR A 131 13.98 8.98 7.55
C TYR A 131 13.17 7.73 7.91
N ARG A 132 13.45 6.57 7.32
CA ARG A 132 12.66 5.33 7.52
C ARG A 132 12.47 4.90 8.97
N HIS A 133 13.32 5.35 9.90
CA HIS A 133 13.20 5.09 11.35
C HIS A 133 12.38 6.15 12.10
N ASP A 134 12.04 7.27 11.46
CA ASP A 134 11.13 8.32 11.94
C ASP A 134 9.81 8.20 11.18
N ALA A 135 8.80 7.61 11.83
CA ALA A 135 7.52 7.30 11.20
C ALA A 135 6.80 8.53 10.63
N GLU A 136 6.79 9.63 11.37
CA GLU A 136 6.13 10.86 10.95
C GLU A 136 6.87 11.56 9.81
N GLU A 137 8.19 11.68 9.91
CA GLU A 137 8.97 12.34 8.87
C GLU A 137 8.98 11.50 7.59
N PHE A 138 9.10 10.17 7.71
CA PHE A 138 9.01 9.29 6.55
C PHE A 138 7.64 9.42 5.85
N ALA A 139 6.54 9.45 6.62
CA ALA A 139 5.20 9.69 6.07
C ALA A 139 5.08 11.05 5.37
N ARG A 140 5.69 12.11 5.91
CA ARG A 140 5.73 13.41 5.24
C ARG A 140 6.48 13.35 3.91
N ARG A 141 7.67 12.72 3.89
CA ARG A 141 8.51 12.65 2.69
C ARG A 141 7.88 11.85 1.56
N ILE A 142 7.31 10.67 1.85
CA ILE A 142 6.65 9.88 0.79
C ILE A 142 5.37 10.53 0.23
N CYS A 143 4.88 11.60 0.86
CA CYS A 143 3.68 12.34 0.44
C CYS A 143 4.00 13.71 -0.17
N ASP A 144 5.23 14.20 -0.05
CA ASP A 144 5.62 15.50 -0.59
C ASP A 144 5.82 15.42 -2.12
N ASN A 145 6.28 16.53 -2.71
CA ASN A 145 6.51 16.63 -4.16
C ASN A 145 8.00 16.59 -4.54
N LYS A 146 8.90 16.12 -3.65
CA LYS A 146 10.34 16.01 -3.93
C LYS A 146 10.67 14.71 -4.66
N GLY A 147 10.19 13.60 -4.12
CA GLY A 147 10.34 12.26 -4.69
C GLY A 147 9.09 11.79 -5.44
N SER A 148 8.99 10.47 -5.58
CA SER A 148 7.76 9.80 -5.98
C SER A 148 6.71 9.95 -4.88
N LYS A 149 5.50 10.34 -5.29
CA LYS A 149 4.38 10.45 -4.37
C LYS A 149 3.71 9.10 -4.18
N TYR A 150 3.61 8.63 -2.92
CA TYR A 150 3.00 7.34 -2.61
C TYR A 150 1.50 7.31 -2.93
N ALA A 151 0.77 8.38 -2.58
CA ALA A 151 -0.66 8.50 -2.84
C ALA A 151 -1.03 9.86 -3.44
N THR A 152 -1.94 9.89 -4.42
CA THR A 152 -2.41 11.15 -5.01
C THR A 152 -3.43 11.90 -4.13
N SER A 153 -3.97 11.25 -3.10
CA SER A 153 -4.98 11.84 -2.21
C SER A 153 -4.38 13.01 -1.41
N PRO A 154 -5.04 14.18 -1.36
CA PRO A 154 -4.53 15.34 -0.61
C PRO A 154 -4.56 15.14 0.91
N VAL A 155 -5.36 14.19 1.40
CA VAL A 155 -5.52 13.92 2.85
C VAL A 155 -4.70 12.74 3.35
N TYR A 156 -3.99 12.03 2.46
CA TYR A 156 -3.29 10.79 2.82
C TYR A 156 -2.23 11.02 3.91
N GLN A 157 -1.45 12.09 3.80
CA GLN A 157 -0.44 12.44 4.81
C GLN A 157 -1.07 12.64 6.19
N GLN A 158 -2.17 13.38 6.28
CA GLN A 158 -2.87 13.62 7.55
C GLN A 158 -3.41 12.32 8.13
N GLN A 159 -4.00 11.46 7.28
CA GLN A 159 -4.51 10.14 7.69
C GLN A 159 -3.37 9.27 8.23
N MET A 160 -2.21 9.27 7.56
CA MET A 160 -1.03 8.54 8.01
C MET A 160 -0.53 9.02 9.37
N LEU A 161 -0.37 10.34 9.56
CA LEU A 161 0.09 10.90 10.83
C LEU A 161 -0.89 10.59 11.98
N GLN A 162 -2.20 10.65 11.73
CA GLN A 162 -3.21 10.29 12.73
C GLN A 162 -3.19 8.79 13.03
N MET A 163 -2.97 7.95 12.01
CA MET A 163 -2.92 6.51 12.18
C MET A 163 -1.66 6.07 12.93
N ILE A 164 -0.50 6.72 12.69
CA ILE A 164 0.74 6.48 13.46
C ILE A 164 0.49 6.70 14.95
N LYS A 165 -0.14 7.81 15.34
CA LYS A 165 -0.52 8.08 16.75
C LYS A 165 -1.44 6.99 17.31
N THR A 166 -2.37 6.51 16.50
CA THR A 166 -3.31 5.44 16.88
C THR A 166 -2.59 4.11 17.08
N VAL A 167 -1.61 3.79 16.23
CA VAL A 167 -0.81 2.57 16.39
C VAL A 167 0.02 2.63 17.67
N ARG A 168 0.65 3.78 17.95
CA ARG A 168 1.40 3.95 19.21
C ARG A 168 0.53 3.72 20.43
N SER A 169 -0.69 4.28 20.48
CA SER A 169 -1.59 4.04 21.63
C SER A 169 -2.13 2.61 21.77
N ILE A 170 -2.00 1.77 20.74
CA ILE A 170 -2.47 0.37 20.75
C ILE A 170 -1.32 -0.62 21.04
N CYS A 171 -0.13 -0.31 20.51
CA CYS A 171 1.00 -1.24 20.40
C CYS A 171 2.22 -0.86 21.26
N GLN A 172 2.29 0.38 21.76
CA GLN A 172 3.30 0.85 22.72
C GLN A 172 2.62 1.10 24.06
#